data_AF-A0A0F8ZSL1-F1
#
_entry.id   AF-A0A0F8ZSL1-F1
#
_cell.length_a   1.000
_cell.length_b   1.000
_cell.length_c   1.000
_cell.angle_alpha   90.00
_cell.angle_beta   90.00
_cell.angle_gamma   90.00
#
_symmetry.space_group_name_H-M   'P 1'
#
loop_
_entity.id
_entity.type
_entity.pdbx_description
1 polymer ?
#
loop_
_entity_poly.entity_id
_entity_poly.type
_entity_poly.pdbx_seq_one_letter_code
_entity_poly.pdbx_strand_id
1 'polypeptide(L)'
;YDKVPVILDTTNTELDKIPTSVDLINTAADRINTAVGLANAEFDKVGETVGGTHTGAVNQAIMTDSGASFTVDALIGLTITNITDGSTATIIDNDGTTITGALSGGTDNDWDTSDAYTVSGVLALANTELDKIPTATALINVGADKIGVATILANTEFDKVAAILVEGSVETDKVSGVLDSMSTAIGKIATAQTNANTEIDLMNPILDLGNTELLKVDDILDEANTAIDLVTTAVPIANTEFDLMKTHVATAVTSISTNEDIEKGGSELSMAATAGVTGDKYLAEEAADLQKANGYIAEARARLENTTGYTAESEARKSTADGYFQEAQSLVTNIDGWIKASQVASAAASSYFTEAQGYIAEGNAYLTEAQMGATEAQAYAVEVDGYLKNANGYLGEGDARLRVGQGYLAEAQAASTEAQSYAIE
;
A
#
# COMPACT_ATOMS: atom_id res chain seq x y z
N TYR A 1 -30.33 90.22 -88.20
CA TYR A 1 -31.31 89.19 -88.61
C TYR A 1 -30.66 87.84 -88.92
N ASP A 2 -29.40 87.57 -88.52
CA ASP A 2 -28.61 86.43 -89.04
C ASP A 2 -28.06 85.46 -87.97
N LYS A 3 -28.59 85.50 -86.74
CA LYS A 3 -28.25 84.53 -85.66
C LYS A 3 -29.40 83.56 -85.33
N VAL A 4 -30.60 83.84 -85.83
CA VAL A 4 -31.80 83.05 -85.56
C VAL A 4 -31.69 81.64 -86.15
N PRO A 5 -31.16 81.41 -87.37
CA PRO A 5 -31.03 80.06 -87.92
C PRO A 5 -30.02 79.19 -87.15
N VAL A 6 -28.88 79.75 -86.73
CA VAL A 6 -27.84 79.02 -86.00
C VAL A 6 -28.31 78.62 -84.59
N ILE A 7 -29.00 79.53 -83.88
CA ILE A 7 -29.57 79.21 -82.57
C ILE A 7 -30.67 78.15 -82.72
N LEU A 8 -31.51 78.22 -83.75
CA LEU A 8 -32.55 77.22 -84.01
C LEU A 8 -31.94 75.85 -84.34
N ASP A 9 -30.84 75.81 -85.09
CA ASP A 9 -30.14 74.58 -85.46
C ASP A 9 -29.43 73.93 -84.27
N THR A 10 -28.75 74.72 -83.42
CA THR A 10 -28.19 74.23 -82.15
C THR A 10 -29.29 73.77 -81.20
N THR A 11 -30.40 74.51 -81.09
CA THR A 11 -31.52 74.11 -80.24
C THR A 11 -32.18 72.81 -80.73
N ASN A 12 -32.35 72.65 -82.04
CA ASN A 12 -32.87 71.41 -82.62
C ASN A 12 -31.90 70.25 -82.44
N THR A 13 -30.59 70.48 -82.56
CA THR A 13 -29.56 69.47 -82.30
C THR A 13 -29.57 68.99 -80.84
N GLU A 14 -29.75 69.90 -79.88
CA GLU A 14 -29.91 69.52 -78.46
C GLU A 14 -31.27 68.86 -78.18
N LEU A 15 -32.36 69.29 -78.84
CA LEU A 15 -33.67 68.66 -78.76
C LEU A 15 -33.69 67.23 -79.34
N ASP A 16 -32.91 66.97 -80.40
CA ASP A 16 -32.77 65.64 -81.02
C ASP A 16 -31.98 64.66 -80.13
N LYS A 17 -31.18 65.16 -79.17
CA LYS A 17 -30.52 64.34 -78.16
C LYS A 17 -31.45 63.90 -77.03
N ILE A 18 -32.53 64.65 -76.75
CA ILE A 18 -33.46 64.34 -75.65
C ILE A 18 -34.06 62.94 -75.77
N PRO A 19 -34.58 62.47 -76.93
CA PRO A 19 -35.06 61.10 -77.06
C PRO A 19 -33.98 60.06 -76.73
N THR A 20 -32.74 60.31 -77.14
CA THR A 20 -31.61 59.41 -76.88
C THR A 20 -31.24 59.38 -75.39
N SER A 21 -31.18 60.55 -74.74
CA SER A 21 -30.95 60.65 -73.29
C SER A 21 -32.10 60.03 -72.49
N VAL A 22 -33.35 60.18 -72.94
CA VAL A 22 -34.53 59.54 -72.34
C VAL A 22 -34.45 58.02 -72.45
N ASP A 23 -34.06 57.48 -73.60
CA ASP A 23 -33.89 56.03 -73.79
C ASP A 23 -32.76 55.46 -72.91
N LEU A 24 -31.66 56.20 -72.75
CA LEU A 24 -30.56 55.83 -71.85
C LEU A 24 -30.96 55.90 -70.37
N ILE A 25 -31.71 56.92 -69.96
CA ILE A 25 -32.28 57.03 -68.60
C ILE A 25 -33.25 55.87 -68.34
N ASN A 26 -34.12 55.53 -69.30
CA ASN A 26 -35.05 54.42 -69.16
C ASN A 26 -34.30 53.07 -69.05
N THR A 27 -33.28 52.87 -69.88
CA THR A 27 -32.42 51.67 -69.81
C THR A 27 -31.71 51.55 -68.47
N ALA A 28 -31.20 52.67 -67.93
CA ALA A 28 -30.58 52.70 -66.62
C ALA A 28 -31.60 52.49 -65.49
N ALA A 29 -32.81 53.04 -65.61
CA ALA A 29 -33.91 52.82 -64.67
C ALA A 29 -34.34 51.35 -64.61
N ASP A 30 -34.42 50.68 -65.76
CA ASP A 30 -34.72 49.25 -65.82
C ASP A 30 -33.63 48.43 -65.12
N ARG A 31 -32.35 48.74 -65.34
CA ARG A 31 -31.22 48.10 -64.65
C ARG A 31 -31.26 48.31 -63.13
N ILE A 32 -31.60 49.51 -62.65
CA ILE A 32 -31.79 49.79 -61.23
C ILE A 32 -32.92 48.94 -60.66
N ASN A 33 -34.08 48.90 -61.34
CA ASN A 33 -35.24 48.15 -60.87
C ASN A 33 -34.95 46.64 -60.82
N THR A 34 -34.25 46.11 -61.83
CA THR A 34 -33.78 44.72 -61.83
C THR A 34 -32.82 44.45 -60.67
N ALA A 35 -31.79 45.28 -60.51
CA ALA A 35 -30.78 45.08 -59.48
C ALA A 35 -31.34 45.24 -58.05
N VAL A 36 -32.27 46.18 -57.82
CA VAL A 36 -32.99 46.31 -56.55
C VAL A 36 -33.93 45.13 -56.32
N GLY A 37 -34.61 44.64 -57.37
CA GLY A 37 -35.45 43.44 -57.28
C GLY A 37 -34.65 42.20 -56.89
N LEU A 38 -33.46 42.03 -57.48
CA LEU A 38 -32.53 40.96 -57.13
C LEU A 38 -31.97 41.14 -55.72
N ALA A 39 -31.58 42.36 -55.33
CA ALA A 39 -31.10 42.64 -53.98
C ALA A 39 -32.17 42.34 -52.91
N ASN A 40 -33.42 42.75 -53.14
CA ASN A 40 -34.53 42.43 -52.24
C ASN A 40 -34.81 40.93 -52.19
N ALA A 41 -34.78 40.24 -53.34
CA ALA A 41 -34.89 38.79 -53.37
C ALA A 41 -33.78 38.11 -52.57
N GLU A 42 -32.55 38.61 -52.63
CA GLU A 42 -31.43 38.12 -51.80
C GLU A 42 -31.55 38.49 -50.31
N PHE A 43 -32.14 39.63 -49.96
CA PHE A 43 -32.32 40.02 -48.56
C PHE A 43 -33.51 39.34 -47.87
N ASP A 44 -34.63 39.14 -48.57
CA ASP A 44 -35.76 38.36 -48.05
C ASP A 44 -35.37 36.89 -47.80
N LYS A 45 -34.38 36.41 -48.56
CA LYS A 45 -33.72 35.11 -48.39
C LYS A 45 -32.90 35.01 -47.09
N VAL A 46 -32.31 36.11 -46.59
CA VAL A 46 -31.52 36.11 -45.33
C VAL A 46 -32.37 35.80 -44.08
N GLY A 47 -33.68 36.06 -44.13
CA GLY A 47 -34.59 35.79 -43.02
C GLY A 47 -35.09 34.35 -42.93
N GLU A 48 -35.41 33.71 -44.06
CA GLU A 48 -36.10 32.41 -44.05
C GLU A 48 -35.75 31.47 -45.23
N THR A 49 -34.88 31.83 -46.18
CA THR A 49 -34.75 31.09 -47.47
C THR A 49 -33.39 31.20 -48.17
N VAL A 50 -32.64 30.13 -48.45
CA VAL A 50 -31.44 30.17 -49.33
C VAL A 50 -31.86 29.98 -50.78
N GLY A 51 -31.58 30.89 -51.70
CA GLY A 51 -32.07 30.74 -53.08
C GLY A 51 -31.16 31.30 -54.14
N GLY A 52 -31.17 30.74 -55.33
CA GLY A 52 -30.31 31.12 -56.44
C GLY A 52 -30.93 30.77 -57.79
N THR A 53 -30.09 30.45 -58.76
CA THR A 53 -30.55 30.12 -60.11
C THR A 53 -29.88 28.83 -60.60
N HIS A 54 -30.67 27.93 -61.17
CA HIS A 54 -30.19 26.75 -61.83
C HIS A 54 -29.36 27.15 -63.07
N THR A 55 -28.08 26.79 -63.04
CA THR A 55 -27.09 27.03 -64.11
C THR A 55 -26.77 25.76 -64.91
N GLY A 56 -27.40 24.63 -64.56
CA GLY A 56 -27.28 23.38 -65.30
C GLY A 56 -28.05 23.38 -66.62
N ALA A 57 -28.06 22.22 -67.27
CA ALA A 57 -28.83 21.99 -68.49
C ALA A 57 -30.34 22.01 -68.20
N VAL A 58 -31.16 22.00 -69.26
CA VAL A 58 -32.62 21.89 -69.15
C VAL A 58 -33.08 20.48 -68.75
N ASN A 59 -34.30 20.36 -68.22
CA ASN A 59 -34.95 19.13 -67.77
C ASN A 59 -34.10 18.25 -66.84
N GLN A 60 -33.45 18.83 -65.83
CA GLN A 60 -32.56 18.10 -64.91
C GLN A 60 -33.30 17.67 -63.63
N ALA A 61 -32.93 16.50 -63.12
CA ALA A 61 -33.43 16.00 -61.82
C ALA A 61 -32.67 16.57 -60.61
N ILE A 62 -31.49 17.14 -60.83
CA ILE A 62 -30.62 17.69 -59.78
C ILE A 62 -30.46 19.18 -60.05
N MET A 63 -30.69 20.00 -59.02
CA MET A 63 -30.44 21.43 -59.11
C MET A 63 -28.93 21.66 -59.11
N THR A 64 -28.40 22.39 -60.09
CA THR A 64 -26.99 22.78 -60.16
C THR A 64 -26.87 24.30 -60.23
N ASP A 65 -26.29 24.90 -59.21
CA ASP A 65 -25.92 26.32 -59.16
C ASP A 65 -24.40 26.42 -59.04
N SER A 66 -23.73 26.57 -60.18
CA SER A 66 -22.27 26.64 -60.29
C SER A 66 -21.68 27.90 -59.64
N GLY A 67 -22.52 28.91 -59.37
CA GLY A 67 -22.15 30.10 -58.62
C GLY A 67 -22.40 29.97 -57.12
N ALA A 68 -23.14 28.94 -56.68
CA ALA A 68 -23.36 28.66 -55.28
C ALA A 68 -22.10 28.11 -54.60
N SER A 69 -22.07 28.22 -53.28
CA SER A 69 -21.03 27.66 -52.42
C SER A 69 -21.69 27.09 -51.17
N PHE A 70 -22.60 26.15 -51.38
CA PHE A 70 -23.32 25.51 -50.29
C PHE A 70 -22.35 24.75 -49.38
N THR A 71 -22.70 24.66 -48.10
CA THR A 71 -22.03 23.71 -47.22
C THR A 71 -22.55 22.31 -47.51
N VAL A 72 -21.66 21.37 -47.82
CA VAL A 72 -22.00 19.96 -48.09
C VAL A 72 -22.86 19.40 -46.96
N ASP A 73 -23.92 18.69 -47.33
CA ASP A 73 -24.94 18.07 -46.47
C ASP A 73 -25.78 19.03 -45.59
N ALA A 74 -25.50 20.34 -45.61
CA ALA A 74 -26.15 21.31 -44.73
C ALA A 74 -27.55 21.73 -45.17
N LEU A 75 -28.06 21.28 -46.31
CA LEU A 75 -29.41 21.63 -46.79
C LEU A 75 -30.36 20.43 -46.74
N ILE A 76 -29.86 19.23 -46.40
CA ILE A 76 -30.65 18.00 -46.33
C ILE A 76 -31.82 18.15 -45.35
N GLY A 77 -33.01 17.75 -45.79
CA GLY A 77 -34.26 17.85 -45.04
C GLY A 77 -34.99 19.18 -45.19
N LEU A 78 -34.36 20.21 -45.76
CA LEU A 78 -35.05 21.45 -46.10
C LEU A 78 -35.91 21.30 -47.36
N THR A 79 -36.83 22.25 -47.55
CA THR A 79 -37.64 22.33 -48.76
C THR A 79 -36.97 23.24 -49.76
N ILE A 80 -36.55 22.70 -50.90
CA ILE A 80 -36.24 23.50 -52.08
C ILE A 80 -37.53 23.76 -52.87
N THR A 81 -37.72 25.00 -53.30
CA THR A 81 -38.82 25.47 -54.13
C THR A 81 -38.21 25.98 -55.43
N ASN A 82 -38.60 25.41 -56.57
CA ASN A 82 -38.42 26.06 -57.86
C ASN A 82 -39.48 27.16 -57.96
N ILE A 83 -39.04 28.42 -57.84
CA ILE A 83 -39.95 29.56 -57.85
C ILE A 83 -40.40 29.93 -59.26
N THR A 84 -39.77 29.39 -60.31
CA THR A 84 -40.20 29.61 -61.70
C THR A 84 -41.54 28.94 -61.98
N ASP A 85 -41.71 27.69 -61.55
CA ASP A 85 -42.86 26.85 -61.90
C ASP A 85 -43.72 26.45 -60.69
N GLY A 86 -43.25 26.76 -59.47
CA GLY A 86 -43.90 26.47 -58.19
C GLY A 86 -43.66 25.05 -57.66
N SER A 87 -42.83 24.23 -58.31
CA SER A 87 -42.52 22.89 -57.84
C SER A 87 -41.64 22.93 -56.60
N THR A 88 -41.76 21.91 -55.75
CA THR A 88 -40.99 21.81 -54.50
C THR A 88 -40.44 20.40 -54.31
N ALA A 89 -39.32 20.29 -53.60
CA ALA A 89 -38.77 19.01 -53.17
C ALA A 89 -38.22 19.12 -51.75
N THR A 90 -38.28 18.02 -51.01
CA THR A 90 -37.41 17.84 -49.85
C THR A 90 -36.01 17.50 -50.34
N ILE A 91 -35.02 18.25 -49.87
CA ILE A 91 -33.62 18.01 -50.19
C ILE A 91 -33.18 16.71 -49.51
N ILE A 92 -32.65 15.77 -50.27
CA ILE A 92 -32.13 14.48 -49.76
C ILE A 92 -30.61 14.41 -49.77
N ASP A 93 -29.96 15.29 -50.54
CA ASP A 93 -28.50 15.42 -50.61
C ASP A 93 -28.14 16.81 -51.14
N ASN A 94 -27.01 17.36 -50.72
CA ASN A 94 -26.43 18.56 -51.32
C ASN A 94 -24.91 18.59 -51.20
N ASP A 95 -24.24 19.00 -52.27
CA ASP A 95 -22.80 19.30 -52.23
C ASP A 95 -22.57 20.81 -52.34
N GLY A 96 -21.35 21.23 -52.66
CA GLY A 96 -20.99 22.65 -52.77
C GLY A 96 -21.75 23.46 -53.82
N THR A 97 -22.35 22.80 -54.82
CA THR A 97 -23.00 23.47 -55.96
C THR A 97 -24.30 22.80 -56.42
N THR A 98 -24.66 21.66 -55.84
CA THR A 98 -25.81 20.87 -56.27
C THR A 98 -26.74 20.54 -55.11
N ILE A 99 -28.02 20.42 -55.43
CA ILE A 99 -29.08 20.00 -54.50
C ILE A 99 -29.89 18.90 -55.18
N THR A 100 -30.03 17.77 -54.50
CA THR A 100 -30.81 16.63 -54.96
C THR A 100 -32.13 16.57 -54.21
N GLY A 101 -33.23 16.50 -54.95
CA GLY A 101 -34.59 16.35 -54.43
C GLY A 101 -35.57 16.11 -55.57
N ALA A 102 -36.58 15.27 -55.36
CA ALA A 102 -37.60 15.02 -56.38
C ALA A 102 -38.65 16.14 -56.38
N LEU A 103 -38.60 17.01 -57.39
CA LEU A 103 -39.57 18.10 -57.56
C LEU A 103 -40.98 17.54 -57.82
N SER A 104 -41.97 18.21 -57.23
CA SER A 104 -43.39 17.90 -57.43
C SER A 104 -44.27 19.11 -57.15
N GLY A 105 -45.50 19.10 -57.69
CA GLY A 105 -46.54 20.09 -57.40
C GLY A 105 -46.49 21.37 -58.24
N GLY A 106 -45.50 21.53 -59.13
CA GLY A 106 -45.38 22.68 -60.04
C GLY A 106 -45.97 22.43 -61.42
N THR A 107 -45.88 23.48 -62.24
CA THR A 107 -46.31 23.47 -63.66
C THR A 107 -45.39 22.60 -64.51
N ASP A 108 -44.09 22.69 -64.24
CA ASP A 108 -43.06 21.73 -64.63
C ASP A 108 -42.48 21.10 -63.35
N ASN A 109 -41.86 19.93 -63.43
CA ASN A 109 -41.31 19.26 -62.23
C ASN A 109 -39.89 18.74 -62.48
N ASP A 110 -39.12 19.52 -63.22
CA ASP A 110 -37.69 19.37 -63.42
C ASP A 110 -37.03 20.74 -63.32
N TRP A 111 -35.70 20.76 -63.36
CA TRP A 111 -34.91 21.98 -63.35
C TRP A 111 -34.55 22.40 -64.76
N ASP A 112 -34.94 23.61 -65.15
CA ASP A 112 -34.54 24.25 -66.39
C ASP A 112 -33.43 25.28 -66.18
N THR A 113 -32.65 25.50 -67.24
CA THR A 113 -31.65 26.56 -67.24
C THR A 113 -32.31 27.91 -66.93
N SER A 114 -31.75 28.62 -65.96
CA SER A 114 -32.27 29.87 -65.42
C SER A 114 -33.46 29.75 -64.47
N ASP A 115 -33.84 28.54 -64.06
CA ASP A 115 -34.85 28.39 -63.01
C ASP A 115 -34.38 28.99 -61.70
N ALA A 116 -35.20 29.86 -61.11
CA ALA A 116 -34.88 30.41 -59.82
C ALA A 116 -35.38 29.47 -58.72
N TYR A 117 -34.62 29.34 -57.63
CA TYR A 117 -34.98 28.48 -56.50
C TYR A 117 -34.84 29.19 -55.16
N THR A 118 -35.52 28.66 -54.15
CA THR A 118 -35.35 29.01 -52.73
C THR A 118 -35.38 27.78 -51.84
N VAL A 119 -34.72 27.82 -50.69
CA VAL A 119 -34.55 26.71 -49.75
C VAL A 119 -34.88 27.24 -48.37
N SER A 120 -36.10 26.97 -47.89
CA SER A 120 -36.58 27.57 -46.66
C SER A 120 -36.04 26.89 -45.40
N GLY A 121 -35.74 27.66 -44.33
CA GLY A 121 -35.55 27.12 -42.97
C GLY A 121 -34.12 27.05 -42.43
N VAL A 122 -33.12 27.65 -43.08
CA VAL A 122 -31.70 27.56 -42.67
C VAL A 122 -31.44 28.15 -41.27
N LEU A 123 -32.04 29.30 -40.93
CA LEU A 123 -31.92 29.90 -39.59
C LEU A 123 -32.60 29.03 -38.51
N ALA A 124 -33.68 28.34 -38.88
CA ALA A 124 -34.39 27.44 -37.97
C ALA A 124 -33.54 26.20 -37.64
N LEU A 125 -32.77 25.65 -38.60
CA LEU A 125 -31.82 24.57 -38.33
C LEU A 125 -30.65 25.03 -37.47
N ALA A 126 -30.09 26.23 -37.72
CA ALA A 126 -29.04 26.81 -36.87
C ALA A 126 -29.49 26.94 -35.41
N ASN A 127 -30.68 27.51 -35.19
CA ASN A 127 -31.25 27.63 -33.86
C ASN A 127 -31.53 26.25 -33.23
N THR A 128 -32.00 25.28 -34.02
CA THR A 128 -32.23 23.91 -33.54
C THR A 128 -30.94 23.26 -33.03
N GLU A 129 -29.80 23.47 -33.69
CA GLU A 129 -28.51 22.98 -33.18
C GLU A 129 -28.04 23.75 -31.94
N LEU A 130 -28.18 25.08 -31.93
CA LEU A 130 -27.82 25.90 -30.77
C LEU A 130 -28.66 25.57 -29.52
N ASP A 131 -29.94 25.22 -29.69
CA ASP A 131 -30.84 24.82 -28.60
C ASP A 131 -30.43 23.51 -27.92
N LYS A 132 -29.61 22.67 -28.56
CA LYS A 132 -29.05 21.45 -27.96
C LYS A 132 -27.89 21.73 -27.01
N ILE A 133 -27.18 22.86 -27.19
CA ILE A 133 -25.99 23.21 -26.40
C ILE A 133 -26.28 23.36 -24.90
N PRO A 134 -27.35 24.05 -24.46
CA PRO A 134 -27.68 24.15 -23.03
C PRO A 134 -27.86 22.78 -22.36
N THR A 135 -28.53 21.84 -23.03
CA THR A 135 -28.72 20.48 -22.51
C THR A 135 -27.41 19.73 -22.39
N ALA A 136 -26.56 19.75 -23.42
CA ALA A 136 -25.25 19.10 -23.36
C ALA A 136 -24.34 19.75 -22.30
N THR A 137 -24.35 21.08 -22.19
CA THR A 137 -23.59 21.82 -21.17
C THR A 137 -24.05 21.49 -19.75
N ALA A 138 -25.35 21.30 -19.52
CA ALA A 138 -25.87 20.85 -18.23
C ALA A 138 -25.34 19.45 -17.87
N LEU A 139 -25.22 18.54 -18.85
CA LEU A 139 -24.67 17.20 -18.63
C LEU A 139 -23.15 17.21 -18.39
N ILE A 140 -22.40 18.11 -19.02
CA ILE A 140 -20.99 18.38 -18.68
C ILE A 140 -20.86 18.77 -17.21
N ASN A 141 -21.70 19.68 -16.74
CA ASN A 141 -21.69 20.12 -15.34
C ASN A 141 -22.03 18.97 -14.37
N VAL A 142 -22.97 18.08 -14.72
CA VAL A 142 -23.24 16.87 -13.94
C VAL A 142 -21.99 15.97 -13.85
N GLY A 143 -21.26 15.78 -14.95
CA GLY A 143 -19.99 15.06 -14.94
C GLY A 143 -18.93 15.74 -14.05
N ALA A 144 -18.83 17.07 -14.11
CA ALA A 144 -17.93 17.85 -13.26
C ALA A 144 -18.27 17.75 -11.77
N ASP A 145 -19.56 17.78 -11.42
CA ASP A 145 -20.03 17.62 -10.05
C ASP A 145 -19.68 16.23 -9.50
N LYS A 146 -19.85 15.16 -10.31
CA LYS A 146 -19.43 13.80 -9.96
C LYS A 146 -17.94 13.73 -9.65
N ILE A 147 -17.09 14.35 -10.48
CA ILE A 147 -15.64 14.43 -10.25
C ILE A 147 -15.33 15.10 -8.92
N GLY A 148 -15.96 16.25 -8.66
CA GLY A 148 -15.75 17.01 -7.42
C GLY A 148 -16.11 16.20 -6.17
N VAL A 149 -17.31 15.60 -6.16
CA VAL A 149 -17.79 14.77 -5.05
C VAL A 149 -16.87 13.56 -4.84
N ALA A 150 -16.56 12.82 -5.90
CA ALA A 150 -15.72 11.63 -5.82
C ALA A 150 -14.29 11.96 -5.34
N THR A 151 -13.73 13.09 -5.76
CA THR A 151 -12.40 13.52 -5.30
C THR A 151 -12.40 13.86 -3.80
N ILE A 152 -13.45 14.51 -3.30
CA ILE A 152 -13.59 14.81 -1.87
C ILE A 152 -13.70 13.52 -1.05
N LEU A 153 -14.49 12.56 -1.52
CA LEU A 153 -14.64 11.25 -0.86
C LEU A 153 -13.33 10.46 -0.88
N ALA A 154 -12.63 10.42 -2.02
CA ALA A 154 -11.32 9.77 -2.12
C ALA A 154 -10.30 10.36 -1.14
N ASN A 155 -10.21 11.69 -1.07
CA ASN A 155 -9.32 12.36 -0.12
C ASN A 155 -9.70 12.04 1.33
N THR A 156 -11.00 11.98 1.63
CA THR A 156 -11.49 11.60 2.97
C THR A 156 -11.03 10.20 3.37
N GLU A 157 -11.08 9.23 2.45
CA GLU A 157 -10.60 7.88 2.73
C GLU A 157 -9.07 7.83 2.86
N PHE A 158 -8.32 8.53 2.00
CA PHE A 158 -6.86 8.58 2.10
C PHE A 158 -6.36 9.29 3.37
N ASP A 159 -7.07 10.28 3.90
CA ASP A 159 -6.73 10.92 5.17
C ASP A 159 -6.83 9.93 6.35
N LYS A 160 -7.79 8.98 6.32
CA LYS A 160 -7.90 7.92 7.33
C LYS A 160 -6.70 6.96 7.30
N VAL A 161 -6.14 6.70 6.12
CA VAL A 161 -4.94 5.84 5.96
C VAL A 161 -3.77 6.40 6.77
N ALA A 162 -3.54 7.71 6.71
CA ALA A 162 -2.46 8.34 7.45
C ALA A 162 -2.64 8.17 8.97
N ALA A 163 -3.85 8.40 9.47
CA ALA A 163 -4.17 8.25 10.89
C ALA A 163 -3.97 6.80 11.38
N ILE A 164 -4.46 5.81 10.63
CA ILE A 164 -4.42 4.43 11.07
C ILE A 164 -3.03 3.79 10.96
N LEU A 165 -2.21 4.24 10.01
CA LEU A 165 -0.81 3.81 9.93
C LEU A 165 0.02 4.32 11.12
N VAL A 166 -0.33 5.48 11.70
CA VAL A 166 0.29 5.94 12.96
C VAL A 166 -0.05 4.99 14.10
N GLU A 167 -1.31 4.54 14.22
CA GLU A 167 -1.70 3.54 15.23
C GLU A 167 -0.97 2.21 15.02
N GLY A 168 -0.89 1.74 13.77
CA GLY A 168 -0.11 0.55 13.41
C GLY A 168 1.37 0.66 13.79
N SER A 169 1.98 1.84 13.58
CA SER A 169 3.37 2.11 13.96
C SER A 169 3.58 1.99 15.47
N VAL A 170 2.65 2.49 16.29
CA VAL A 170 2.72 2.36 17.75
C VAL A 170 2.75 0.90 18.19
N GLU A 171 1.96 0.04 17.55
CA GLU A 171 1.99 -1.41 17.84
C GLU A 171 3.32 -2.05 17.42
N THR A 172 3.93 -1.61 16.31
CA THR A 172 5.27 -2.09 15.92
C THR A 172 6.37 -1.62 16.88
N ASP A 173 6.25 -0.42 17.45
CA ASP A 173 7.19 0.07 18.48
C ASP A 173 7.12 -0.77 19.76
N LYS A 174 5.92 -1.20 20.17
CA LYS A 174 5.75 -2.15 21.29
C LYS A 174 6.48 -3.47 21.03
N VAL A 175 6.40 -3.99 19.81
CA VAL A 175 7.15 -5.21 19.42
C VAL A 175 8.66 -4.99 19.57
N SER A 176 9.18 -3.85 19.11
CA SER A 176 10.59 -3.52 19.27
C SER A 176 11.02 -3.47 20.74
N GLY A 177 10.25 -2.78 21.60
CA GLY A 177 10.57 -2.69 23.03
C GLY A 177 10.52 -4.05 23.76
N VAL A 178 9.63 -4.94 23.32
CA VAL A 178 9.58 -6.32 23.82
C VAL A 178 10.84 -7.09 23.41
N LEU A 179 11.30 -6.97 22.16
CA LEU A 179 12.52 -7.64 21.69
C LEU A 179 13.76 -7.18 22.46
N ASP A 180 13.87 -5.90 22.80
CA ASP A 180 14.96 -5.37 23.62
C ASP A 180 14.95 -5.97 25.04
N SER A 181 13.76 -6.10 25.63
CA SER A 181 13.58 -6.73 26.95
C SER A 181 13.97 -8.21 26.93
N MET A 182 13.55 -8.94 25.89
CA MET A 182 13.92 -10.34 25.68
C MET A 182 15.43 -10.52 25.53
N SER A 183 16.07 -9.69 24.69
CA SER A 183 17.53 -9.70 24.49
C SER A 183 18.28 -9.51 25.81
N THR A 184 17.84 -8.54 26.62
CA THR A 184 18.40 -8.30 27.96
C THR A 184 18.25 -9.52 28.88
N ALA A 185 17.07 -10.15 28.90
CA ALA A 185 16.83 -11.33 29.74
C ALA A 185 17.66 -12.56 29.28
N ILE A 186 17.84 -12.74 27.97
CA ILE A 186 18.71 -13.80 27.42
C ILE A 186 20.16 -13.60 27.90
N GLY A 187 20.67 -12.36 27.90
CA GLY A 187 22.00 -12.05 28.44
C GLY A 187 22.13 -12.41 29.93
N LYS A 188 21.10 -12.15 30.74
CA LYS A 188 21.06 -12.53 32.16
C LYS A 188 21.01 -14.05 32.36
N ILE A 189 20.22 -14.77 31.55
CA ILE A 189 20.16 -16.23 31.57
C ILE A 189 21.55 -16.83 31.30
N ALA A 190 22.25 -16.32 30.27
CA ALA A 190 23.61 -16.78 29.96
C ALA A 190 24.60 -16.55 31.11
N THR A 191 24.46 -15.42 31.82
CA THR A 191 25.26 -15.11 33.00
C THR A 191 24.95 -16.07 34.16
N ALA A 192 23.66 -16.28 34.47
CA ALA A 192 23.23 -17.21 35.52
C ALA A 192 23.71 -18.64 35.23
N GLN A 193 23.63 -19.09 33.97
CA GLN A 193 24.13 -20.40 33.56
C GLN A 193 25.65 -20.52 33.76
N THR A 194 26.42 -19.47 33.43
CA THR A 194 27.87 -19.45 33.63
C THR A 194 28.22 -19.57 35.13
N ASN A 195 27.50 -18.85 35.98
CA ASN A 195 27.72 -18.89 37.43
C ASN A 195 27.34 -20.26 38.02
N ALA A 196 26.21 -20.83 37.60
CA ALA A 196 25.77 -22.15 38.04
C ALA A 196 26.80 -23.24 37.67
N ASN A 197 27.29 -23.22 36.43
CA ASN A 197 28.33 -24.15 35.98
C ASN A 197 29.62 -23.98 36.79
N THR A 198 30.01 -22.74 37.11
CA THR A 198 31.19 -22.47 37.93
C THR A 198 31.06 -23.10 39.32
N GLU A 199 29.91 -22.97 39.98
CA GLU A 199 29.68 -23.61 41.28
C GLU A 199 29.69 -25.14 41.20
N ILE A 200 29.12 -25.72 40.14
CA ILE A 200 29.14 -27.18 39.90
C ILE A 200 30.57 -27.67 39.67
N ASP A 201 31.37 -26.97 38.87
CA ASP A 201 32.76 -27.33 38.58
C ASP A 201 33.61 -27.31 39.87
N LEU A 202 33.31 -26.40 40.78
CA LEU A 202 33.98 -26.30 42.09
C LEU A 202 33.55 -27.40 43.07
N MET A 203 32.41 -28.07 42.88
CA MET A 203 31.99 -29.18 43.74
C MET A 203 32.85 -30.43 43.54
N ASN A 204 33.25 -30.74 42.30
CA ASN A 204 34.05 -31.93 41.98
C ASN A 204 35.33 -32.07 42.84
N PRO A 205 36.22 -31.05 42.91
CA PRO A 205 37.44 -31.18 43.73
C PRO A 205 37.14 -31.32 45.24
N ILE A 206 36.03 -30.78 45.72
CA ILE A 206 35.63 -30.91 47.14
C ILE A 206 35.21 -32.35 47.45
N LEU A 207 34.45 -32.97 46.55
CA LEU A 207 34.05 -34.38 46.69
C LEU A 207 35.26 -35.31 46.58
N ASP A 208 36.24 -35.01 45.73
CA ASP A 208 37.49 -35.76 45.63
C ASP A 208 38.32 -35.69 46.93
N LEU A 209 38.36 -34.52 47.58
CA LEU A 209 38.99 -34.36 48.89
C LEU A 209 38.26 -35.19 49.97
N GLY A 210 36.92 -35.16 49.98
CA GLY A 210 36.11 -35.99 50.87
C GLY A 210 36.37 -37.49 50.68
N ASN A 211 36.40 -37.96 49.44
CA ASN A 211 36.72 -39.35 49.11
C ASN A 211 38.14 -39.74 49.56
N THR A 212 39.11 -38.81 49.40
CA THR A 212 40.49 -39.02 49.85
C THR A 212 40.57 -39.18 51.37
N GLU A 213 39.82 -38.40 52.14
CA GLU A 213 39.78 -38.56 53.60
C GLU A 213 39.07 -39.87 54.02
N LEU A 214 38.03 -40.30 53.31
CA LEU A 214 37.37 -41.59 53.57
C LEU A 214 38.30 -42.79 53.32
N LEU A 215 39.11 -42.77 52.26
CA LEU A 215 40.10 -43.82 52.02
C LEU A 215 41.13 -43.90 53.16
N LYS A 216 41.59 -42.76 53.68
CA LYS A 216 42.49 -42.74 54.84
C LYS A 216 41.81 -43.25 56.11
N VAL A 217 40.51 -42.97 56.29
CA VAL A 217 39.74 -43.53 57.42
C VAL A 217 39.72 -45.06 57.35
N ASP A 218 39.52 -45.62 56.15
CA ASP A 218 39.56 -47.07 55.92
C ASP A 218 40.92 -47.66 56.34
N ASP A 219 42.02 -47.10 55.82
CA ASP A 219 43.39 -47.53 56.16
C ASP A 219 43.67 -47.46 57.68
N ILE A 220 43.25 -46.37 58.35
CA ILE A 220 43.46 -46.19 59.80
C ILE A 220 42.63 -47.17 60.63
N LEU A 221 41.42 -47.51 60.17
CA LEU A 221 40.59 -48.49 60.86
C LEU A 221 41.18 -49.90 60.73
N ASP A 222 41.83 -50.23 59.62
CA ASP A 222 42.60 -51.49 59.48
C ASP A 222 43.78 -51.55 60.45
N GLU A 223 44.50 -50.44 60.66
CA GLU A 223 45.55 -50.34 61.68
C GLU A 223 44.98 -50.49 63.11
N ALA A 224 43.82 -49.90 63.38
CA ALA A 224 43.11 -50.06 64.66
C ALA A 224 42.71 -51.51 64.90
N ASN A 225 42.16 -52.18 63.89
CA ASN A 225 41.79 -53.60 63.96
C ASN A 225 43.02 -54.48 64.22
N THR A 226 44.14 -54.21 63.55
CA THR A 226 45.40 -54.93 63.77
C THR A 226 45.88 -54.79 65.22
N ALA A 227 45.81 -53.59 65.81
CA ALA A 227 46.17 -53.38 67.22
C ALA A 227 45.22 -54.09 68.18
N ILE A 228 43.91 -54.14 67.89
CA ILE A 228 42.91 -54.88 68.68
C ILE A 228 43.14 -56.40 68.59
N ASP A 229 43.53 -56.92 67.42
CA ASP A 229 43.83 -58.34 67.24
C ASP A 229 45.05 -58.77 68.06
N LEU A 230 46.07 -57.90 68.18
CA LEU A 230 47.23 -58.13 69.06
C LEU A 230 46.80 -58.22 70.53
N VAL A 231 45.95 -57.29 71.00
CA VAL A 231 45.36 -57.35 72.36
C VAL A 231 44.58 -58.65 72.55
N THR A 232 43.75 -59.03 71.58
CA THR A 232 42.92 -60.24 71.62
C THR A 232 43.78 -61.51 71.70
N THR A 233 45.00 -61.49 71.15
CA THR A 233 45.96 -62.60 71.20
C THR A 233 46.76 -62.63 72.50
N ALA A 234 47.14 -61.47 73.04
CA ALA A 234 47.98 -61.36 74.24
C ALA A 234 47.22 -61.70 75.55
N VAL A 235 45.95 -61.32 75.66
CA VAL A 235 45.11 -61.54 76.85
C VAL A 235 45.08 -63.02 77.29
N PRO A 236 44.83 -64.00 76.39
CA PRO A 236 44.89 -65.42 76.74
C PRO A 236 46.27 -65.88 77.23
N ILE A 237 47.35 -65.32 76.67
CA ILE A 237 48.72 -65.67 77.03
C ILE A 237 49.02 -65.16 78.44
N ALA A 238 48.71 -63.89 78.73
CA ALA A 238 48.86 -63.32 80.06
C ALA A 238 48.09 -64.15 81.11
N ASN A 239 46.83 -64.51 80.83
CA ASN A 239 46.03 -65.37 81.70
C ASN A 239 46.67 -66.74 81.93
N THR A 240 47.26 -67.35 80.89
CA THR A 240 47.97 -68.63 81.00
C THR A 240 49.17 -68.53 81.95
N GLU A 241 49.96 -67.45 81.84
CA GLU A 241 51.10 -67.20 82.73
C GLU A 241 50.67 -66.98 84.19
N PHE A 242 49.56 -66.26 84.42
CA PHE A 242 49.02 -66.10 85.78
C PHE A 242 48.46 -67.41 86.36
N ASP A 243 47.89 -68.28 85.53
CA ASP A 243 47.44 -69.60 85.98
C ASP A 243 48.63 -70.54 86.29
N LEU A 244 49.73 -70.45 85.54
CA LEU A 244 50.99 -71.10 85.89
C LEU A 244 51.55 -70.58 87.21
N MET A 245 51.57 -69.26 87.41
CA MET A 245 51.96 -68.64 88.67
C MET A 245 51.15 -69.19 89.85
N LYS A 246 49.81 -69.24 89.73
CA LYS A 246 48.93 -69.81 90.77
C LYS A 246 49.28 -71.27 91.06
N THR A 247 49.57 -72.06 90.02
CA THR A 247 49.93 -73.48 90.14
C THR A 247 51.26 -73.68 90.89
N HIS A 248 52.28 -72.89 90.56
CA HIS A 248 53.58 -72.92 91.25
C HIS A 248 53.47 -72.47 92.70
N VAL A 249 52.69 -71.41 93.00
CA VAL A 249 52.41 -70.99 94.38
C VAL A 249 51.75 -72.11 95.18
N ALA A 250 50.72 -72.77 94.63
CA ALA A 250 50.04 -73.88 95.30
C ALA A 250 51.01 -75.04 95.60
N THR A 251 51.91 -75.37 94.67
CA THR A 251 52.92 -76.43 94.82
C THR A 251 54.02 -76.07 95.83
N ALA A 252 54.43 -74.79 95.89
CA ALA A 252 55.36 -74.31 96.89
C ALA A 252 54.77 -74.44 98.31
N VAL A 253 53.50 -74.04 98.48
CA VAL A 253 52.78 -74.11 99.76
C VAL A 253 52.72 -75.54 100.29
N THR A 254 52.42 -76.54 99.45
CA THR A 254 52.37 -77.94 99.87
C THR A 254 53.75 -78.50 100.24
N SER A 255 54.79 -78.16 99.47
CA SER A 255 56.17 -78.62 99.71
C SER A 255 56.77 -78.05 101.00
N ILE A 256 56.44 -76.81 101.36
CA ILE A 256 56.89 -76.16 102.59
C ILE A 256 56.11 -76.71 103.80
N SER A 257 54.80 -76.93 103.65
CA SER A 257 53.93 -77.36 104.77
C SER A 257 54.19 -78.80 105.24
N THR A 258 54.81 -79.63 104.41
CA THR A 258 55.12 -81.04 104.69
C THR A 258 56.54 -81.26 105.24
N ASN A 259 57.34 -80.20 105.39
CA ASN A 259 58.78 -80.26 105.73
C ASN A 259 59.63 -81.13 104.78
N GLU A 260 59.14 -81.41 103.56
CA GLU A 260 59.74 -82.41 102.66
C GLU A 260 60.93 -81.84 101.87
N ASP A 261 60.93 -80.54 101.51
CA ASP A 261 62.10 -79.86 100.90
C ASP A 261 61.88 -78.32 100.82
N ILE A 262 62.53 -77.55 101.71
CA ILE A 262 62.48 -76.07 101.68
C ILE A 262 63.09 -75.51 100.39
N GLU A 263 64.13 -76.15 99.87
CA GLU A 263 64.80 -75.75 98.63
C GLU A 263 63.88 -75.88 97.41
N LYS A 264 63.09 -76.96 97.34
CA LYS A 264 62.08 -77.16 96.29
C LYS A 264 60.97 -76.12 96.37
N GLY A 265 60.46 -75.83 97.57
CA GLY A 265 59.48 -74.75 97.77
C GLY A 265 60.00 -73.37 97.34
N GLY A 266 61.27 -73.08 97.61
CA GLY A 266 61.94 -71.86 97.14
C GLY A 266 62.07 -71.79 95.61
N SER A 267 62.39 -72.91 94.95
CA SER A 267 62.44 -72.99 93.49
C SER A 267 61.08 -72.74 92.84
N GLU A 268 60.01 -73.34 93.37
CA GLU A 268 58.63 -73.13 92.89
C GLU A 268 58.18 -71.67 93.06
N LEU A 269 58.55 -71.00 94.17
CA LEU A 269 58.30 -69.57 94.34
C LEU A 269 59.06 -68.71 93.32
N SER A 270 60.28 -69.09 92.95
CA SER A 270 61.04 -68.42 91.89
C SER A 270 60.38 -68.58 90.51
N MET A 271 59.82 -69.76 90.21
CA MET A 271 59.06 -70.01 88.98
C MET A 271 57.75 -69.23 88.97
N ALA A 272 57.04 -69.18 90.10
CA ALA A 272 55.85 -68.34 90.25
C ALA A 272 56.15 -66.85 90.01
N ALA A 273 57.23 -66.33 90.60
CA ALA A 273 57.65 -64.94 90.39
C ALA A 273 57.99 -64.66 88.92
N THR A 274 58.62 -65.61 88.23
CA THR A 274 58.93 -65.49 86.80
C THR A 274 57.67 -65.46 85.94
N ALA A 275 56.72 -66.36 86.19
CA ALA A 275 55.44 -66.40 85.49
C ALA A 275 54.60 -65.13 85.73
N GLY A 276 54.61 -64.61 86.96
CA GLY A 276 53.96 -63.33 87.29
C GLY A 276 54.56 -62.14 86.54
N VAL A 277 55.89 -62.03 86.49
CA VAL A 277 56.57 -60.98 85.71
C VAL A 277 56.28 -61.09 84.22
N THR A 278 56.22 -62.31 83.67
CA THR A 278 55.87 -62.54 82.27
C THR A 278 54.41 -62.16 81.99
N GLY A 279 53.47 -62.53 82.86
CA GLY A 279 52.06 -62.11 82.77
C GLY A 279 51.90 -60.59 82.81
N ASP A 280 52.58 -59.93 83.74
CA ASP A 280 52.58 -58.46 83.86
C ASP A 280 53.16 -57.79 82.61
N LYS A 281 54.17 -58.40 81.97
CA LYS A 281 54.74 -57.92 80.71
C LYS A 281 53.70 -57.97 79.58
N TYR A 282 52.97 -59.08 79.42
CA TYR A 282 51.92 -59.18 78.40
C TYR A 282 50.77 -58.20 78.66
N LEU A 283 50.35 -58.01 79.92
CA LEU A 283 49.37 -56.97 80.26
C LEU A 283 49.84 -55.55 79.93
N ALA A 284 51.13 -55.26 80.10
CA ALA A 284 51.70 -53.96 79.73
C ALA A 284 51.72 -53.75 78.20
N GLU A 285 52.02 -54.80 77.43
CA GLU A 285 51.96 -54.80 75.96
C GLU A 285 50.51 -54.60 75.46
N GLU A 286 49.54 -55.29 76.07
CA GLU A 286 48.10 -55.11 75.80
C GLU A 286 47.64 -53.68 76.04
N ALA A 287 48.02 -53.09 77.18
CA ALA A 287 47.66 -51.72 77.50
C ALA A 287 48.22 -50.72 76.47
N ALA A 288 49.44 -50.96 75.97
CA ALA A 288 50.06 -50.15 74.94
C ALA A 288 49.36 -50.30 73.59
N ASP A 289 49.01 -51.52 73.18
CA ASP A 289 48.30 -51.76 71.91
C ASP A 289 46.85 -51.25 71.94
N LEU A 290 46.17 -51.36 73.08
CA LEU A 290 44.86 -50.73 73.28
C LEU A 290 44.95 -49.20 73.20
N GLN A 291 46.02 -48.61 73.73
CA GLN A 291 46.26 -47.16 73.60
C GLN A 291 46.47 -46.75 72.14
N LYS A 292 47.22 -47.54 71.34
CA LYS A 292 47.37 -47.30 69.90
C LYS A 292 46.03 -47.39 69.17
N ALA A 293 45.26 -48.45 69.41
CA ALA A 293 43.93 -48.63 68.82
C ALA A 293 43.01 -47.43 69.10
N ASN A 294 42.99 -46.96 70.36
CA ASN A 294 42.24 -45.76 70.73
C ASN A 294 42.74 -44.49 70.01
N GLY A 295 44.05 -44.38 69.79
CA GLY A 295 44.66 -43.30 68.99
C GLY A 295 44.19 -43.32 67.54
N TYR A 296 44.25 -44.48 66.87
CA TYR A 296 43.76 -44.65 65.50
C TYR A 296 42.26 -44.35 65.37
N ILE A 297 41.43 -44.83 66.30
CA ILE A 297 39.99 -44.51 66.32
C ILE A 297 39.75 -43.01 66.49
N ALA A 298 40.54 -42.32 67.31
CA ALA A 298 40.43 -40.88 67.48
C ALA A 298 40.80 -40.12 66.18
N GLU A 299 41.85 -40.56 65.48
CA GLU A 299 42.23 -39.98 64.19
C GLU A 299 41.16 -40.22 63.11
N ALA A 300 40.64 -41.46 63.01
CA ALA A 300 39.56 -41.80 62.08
C ALA A 300 38.33 -40.91 62.29
N ARG A 301 37.96 -40.63 63.55
CA ARG A 301 36.86 -39.70 63.88
C ARG A 301 37.13 -38.28 63.41
N ALA A 302 38.34 -37.76 63.62
CA ALA A 302 38.70 -36.42 63.16
C ALA A 302 38.66 -36.29 61.62
N ARG A 303 39.09 -37.32 60.89
CA ARG A 303 39.00 -37.34 59.42
C ARG A 303 37.58 -37.48 58.90
N LEU A 304 36.73 -38.23 59.60
CA LEU A 304 35.31 -38.30 59.29
C LEU A 304 34.61 -36.94 59.49
N GLU A 305 35.03 -36.17 60.49
CA GLU A 305 34.57 -34.79 60.69
C GLU A 305 34.98 -33.89 59.51
N ASN A 306 36.22 -34.00 59.00
CA ASN A 306 36.64 -33.29 57.79
C ASN A 306 35.76 -33.64 56.58
N THR A 307 35.46 -34.92 56.39
CA THR A 307 34.58 -35.39 55.30
C THR A 307 33.17 -34.80 55.40
N THR A 308 32.66 -34.69 56.63
CA THR A 308 31.37 -34.03 56.90
C THR A 308 31.42 -32.56 56.49
N GLY A 309 32.54 -31.88 56.75
CA GLY A 309 32.78 -30.50 56.30
C GLY A 309 32.78 -30.36 54.77
N TYR A 310 33.49 -31.23 54.05
CA TYR A 310 33.52 -31.22 52.58
C TYR A 310 32.14 -31.47 51.98
N THR A 311 31.36 -32.40 52.54
CA THR A 311 29.97 -32.64 52.11
C THR A 311 29.11 -31.39 52.31
N ALA A 312 29.20 -30.74 53.47
CA ALA A 312 28.46 -29.51 53.75
C ALA A 312 28.84 -28.37 52.80
N GLU A 313 30.13 -28.21 52.46
CA GLU A 313 30.55 -27.21 51.47
C GLU A 313 30.00 -27.53 50.07
N SER A 314 30.06 -28.78 49.64
CA SER A 314 29.50 -29.21 48.36
C SER A 314 27.98 -28.97 48.28
N GLU A 315 27.24 -29.24 49.35
CA GLU A 315 25.80 -28.95 49.44
C GLU A 315 25.50 -27.45 49.36
N ALA A 316 26.31 -26.61 50.02
CA ALA A 316 26.15 -25.15 49.96
C ALA A 316 26.38 -24.61 48.53
N ARG A 317 27.39 -25.14 47.82
CA ARG A 317 27.64 -24.78 46.40
C ARG A 317 26.51 -25.22 45.49
N LYS A 318 26.03 -26.46 45.66
CA LYS A 318 24.86 -26.96 44.94
C LYS A 318 23.65 -26.04 45.16
N SER A 319 23.38 -25.66 46.40
CA SER A 319 22.27 -24.74 46.71
C SER A 319 22.44 -23.38 46.03
N THR A 320 23.67 -22.89 45.89
CA THR A 320 23.96 -21.64 45.18
C THR A 320 23.72 -21.79 43.67
N ALA A 321 24.18 -22.90 43.06
CA ALA A 321 23.92 -23.23 41.67
C ALA A 321 22.42 -23.35 41.37
N ASP A 322 21.66 -24.03 42.24
CA ASP A 322 20.21 -24.14 42.15
C ASP A 322 19.54 -22.76 42.16
N GLY A 323 20.04 -21.80 42.95
CA GLY A 323 19.57 -20.41 42.97
C GLY A 323 19.72 -19.71 41.62
N TYR A 324 20.87 -19.85 40.96
CA TYR A 324 21.09 -19.31 39.61
C TYR A 324 20.17 -19.97 38.56
N PHE A 325 19.94 -21.28 38.66
CA PHE A 325 18.99 -21.96 37.77
C PHE A 325 17.56 -21.46 37.95
N GLN A 326 17.13 -21.20 39.19
CA GLN A 326 15.81 -20.63 39.47
C GLN A 326 15.67 -19.21 38.90
N GLU A 327 16.71 -18.38 39.02
CA GLU A 327 16.73 -17.05 38.40
C GLU A 327 16.56 -17.15 36.87
N ALA A 328 17.34 -18.01 36.23
CA ALA A 328 17.25 -18.25 34.78
C ALA A 328 15.85 -18.73 34.36
N GLN A 329 15.25 -19.65 35.13
CA GLN A 329 13.91 -20.16 34.85
C GLN A 329 12.81 -19.09 34.98
N SER A 330 12.95 -18.19 35.96
CA SER A 330 12.05 -17.04 36.12
C SER A 330 12.15 -16.10 34.90
N LEU A 331 13.36 -15.83 34.42
CA LEU A 331 13.57 -15.03 33.21
C LEU A 331 12.98 -15.68 31.96
N VAL A 332 13.12 -17.01 31.80
CA VAL A 332 12.48 -17.75 30.70
C VAL A 332 10.95 -17.62 30.76
N THR A 333 10.37 -17.65 31.95
CA THR A 333 8.92 -17.44 32.14
C THR A 333 8.49 -16.03 31.72
N ASN A 334 9.29 -15.01 32.06
CA ASN A 334 9.04 -13.63 31.62
C ASN A 334 9.13 -13.51 30.09
N ILE A 335 10.12 -14.15 29.47
CA ILE A 335 10.27 -14.19 28.01
C ILE A 335 9.04 -14.80 27.34
N ASP A 336 8.48 -15.89 27.87
CA ASP A 336 7.24 -16.49 27.34
C ASP A 336 6.06 -15.50 27.38
N GLY A 337 5.92 -14.75 28.49
CA GLY A 337 4.91 -13.69 28.61
C GLY A 337 5.11 -12.57 27.58
N TRP A 338 6.35 -12.15 27.37
CA TRP A 338 6.72 -11.15 26.37
C TRP A 338 6.48 -11.63 24.94
N ILE A 339 6.78 -12.88 24.61
CA ILE A 339 6.47 -13.47 23.30
C ILE A 339 4.97 -13.36 23.01
N LYS A 340 4.11 -13.69 23.98
CA LYS A 340 2.65 -13.54 23.83
C LYS A 340 2.25 -12.09 23.62
N ALA A 341 2.83 -11.15 24.36
CA ALA A 341 2.57 -9.72 24.18
C ALA A 341 3.00 -9.23 22.77
N SER A 342 4.16 -9.67 22.28
CA SER A 342 4.64 -9.36 20.93
C SER A 342 3.72 -9.94 19.86
N GLN A 343 3.24 -11.18 20.03
CA GLN A 343 2.27 -11.78 19.11
C GLN A 343 0.98 -10.95 19.03
N VAL A 344 0.44 -10.51 20.18
CA VAL A 344 -0.76 -9.66 20.23
C VAL A 344 -0.52 -8.32 19.52
N ALA A 345 0.59 -7.63 19.82
CA ALA A 345 0.91 -6.36 19.19
C ALA A 345 1.13 -6.51 17.66
N SER A 346 1.80 -7.57 17.22
CA SER A 346 1.99 -7.85 15.79
C SER A 346 0.67 -8.12 15.06
N ALA A 347 -0.26 -8.82 15.69
CA ALA A 347 -1.59 -9.06 15.13
C ALA A 347 -2.40 -7.76 15.03
N ALA A 348 -2.32 -6.90 16.05
CA ALA A 348 -2.95 -5.57 16.02
C ALA A 348 -2.37 -4.69 14.90
N ALA A 349 -1.05 -4.62 14.77
CA ALA A 349 -0.38 -3.90 13.68
C ALA A 349 -0.84 -4.41 12.29
N SER A 350 -0.95 -5.73 12.13
CA SER A 350 -1.46 -6.34 10.89
C SER A 350 -2.91 -5.98 10.61
N SER A 351 -3.75 -5.85 11.64
CA SER A 351 -5.14 -5.43 11.50
C SER A 351 -5.22 -3.99 10.99
N TYR A 352 -4.46 -3.07 11.59
CA TYR A 352 -4.39 -1.68 11.16
C TYR A 352 -3.90 -1.52 9.71
N PHE A 353 -2.90 -2.31 9.32
CA PHE A 353 -2.43 -2.33 7.92
C PHE A 353 -3.49 -2.86 6.95
N THR A 354 -4.29 -3.84 7.37
CA THR A 354 -5.40 -4.36 6.56
C THR A 354 -6.50 -3.31 6.40
N GLU A 355 -6.83 -2.59 7.47
CA GLU A 355 -7.81 -1.50 7.44
C GLU A 355 -7.33 -0.33 6.56
N ALA A 356 -6.05 0.03 6.64
CA ALA A 356 -5.43 1.00 5.73
C ALA A 356 -5.59 0.59 4.26
N GLN A 357 -5.38 -0.68 3.92
CA GLN A 357 -5.62 -1.18 2.56
C GLN A 357 -7.09 -1.07 2.15
N GLY A 358 -8.02 -1.27 3.08
CA GLY A 358 -9.46 -1.05 2.86
C GLY A 358 -9.76 0.38 2.44
N TYR A 359 -9.29 1.37 3.21
CA TYR A 359 -9.47 2.79 2.88
C TYR A 359 -8.79 3.16 1.55
N ILE A 360 -7.61 2.62 1.24
CA ILE A 360 -6.97 2.84 -0.07
C ILE A 360 -7.84 2.29 -1.20
N ALA A 361 -8.41 1.10 -1.03
CA ALA A 361 -9.27 0.48 -2.03
C ALA A 361 -10.55 1.31 -2.27
N GLU A 362 -11.18 1.79 -1.20
CA GLU A 362 -12.35 2.66 -1.28
C GLU A 362 -12.01 4.01 -1.96
N GLY A 363 -10.90 4.64 -1.57
CA GLY A 363 -10.41 5.87 -2.22
C GLY A 363 -10.16 5.70 -3.72
N ASN A 364 -9.57 4.57 -4.12
CA ASN A 364 -9.37 4.24 -5.54
C ASN A 364 -10.68 3.96 -6.29
N ALA A 365 -11.70 3.41 -5.62
CA ALA A 365 -13.03 3.24 -6.21
C ALA A 365 -13.66 4.61 -6.53
N TYR A 366 -13.58 5.57 -5.61
CA TYR A 366 -14.03 6.93 -5.86
C TYR A 366 -13.23 7.62 -6.99
N LEU A 367 -11.91 7.44 -7.07
CA LEU A 367 -11.13 7.94 -8.22
C LEU A 367 -11.58 7.33 -9.55
N THR A 368 -12.04 6.07 -9.55
CA THR A 368 -12.63 5.43 -10.73
C THR A 368 -13.96 6.10 -11.12
N GLU A 369 -14.80 6.45 -10.15
CA GLU A 369 -16.03 7.22 -10.39
C GLU A 369 -15.74 8.61 -10.96
N ALA A 370 -14.72 9.30 -10.45
CA ALA A 370 -14.26 10.58 -11.00
C ALA A 370 -13.82 10.42 -12.47
N GLN A 371 -13.07 9.36 -12.79
CA GLN A 371 -12.64 9.06 -14.16
C GLN A 371 -13.84 8.82 -15.11
N MET A 372 -14.88 8.14 -14.63
CA MET A 372 -16.13 7.96 -15.38
C MET A 372 -16.83 9.30 -15.61
N GLY A 373 -16.96 10.15 -14.59
CA GLY A 373 -17.53 11.50 -14.73
C GLY A 373 -16.77 12.38 -15.71
N ALA A 374 -15.44 12.29 -15.73
CA ALA A 374 -14.59 12.99 -16.71
C ALA A 374 -14.83 12.49 -18.13
N THR A 375 -14.98 11.18 -18.31
CA THR A 375 -15.27 10.57 -19.62
C THR A 375 -16.64 11.01 -20.14
N GLU A 376 -17.67 11.02 -19.30
CA GLU A 376 -19.01 11.51 -19.64
C GLU A 376 -18.98 13.00 -20.02
N ALA A 377 -18.35 13.84 -19.21
CA ALA A 377 -18.22 15.28 -19.49
C ALA A 377 -17.48 15.53 -20.82
N GLN A 378 -16.43 14.77 -21.11
CA GLN A 378 -15.69 14.91 -22.35
C GLN A 378 -16.53 14.48 -23.58
N ALA A 379 -17.37 13.45 -23.46
CA ALA A 379 -18.26 13.05 -24.54
C ALA A 379 -19.26 14.16 -24.89
N TYR A 380 -19.92 14.77 -23.89
CA TYR A 380 -20.83 15.88 -24.13
C TYR A 380 -20.13 17.15 -24.61
N ALA A 381 -18.87 17.39 -24.23
CA ALA A 381 -18.08 18.49 -24.77
C ALA A 381 -17.83 18.33 -26.28
N VAL A 382 -17.61 17.08 -26.75
CA VAL A 382 -17.50 16.77 -28.18
C VAL A 382 -18.84 17.02 -28.90
N GLU A 383 -19.98 16.68 -28.28
CA GLU A 383 -21.29 17.00 -28.86
C GLU A 383 -21.51 18.51 -28.99
N VAL A 384 -21.15 19.31 -27.98
CA VAL A 384 -21.23 20.77 -28.04
C VAL A 384 -20.41 21.33 -29.20
N ASP A 385 -19.18 20.84 -29.40
CA ASP A 385 -18.35 21.24 -30.55
C ASP A 385 -19.02 20.88 -31.89
N GLY A 386 -19.64 19.70 -31.98
CA GLY A 386 -20.42 19.26 -33.14
C GLY A 386 -21.62 20.18 -33.43
N TYR A 387 -22.43 20.49 -32.43
CA TYR A 387 -23.58 21.40 -32.58
C TYR A 387 -23.15 22.81 -33.00
N LEU A 388 -22.06 23.34 -32.42
CA LEU A 388 -21.49 24.63 -32.80
C LEU A 388 -20.99 24.62 -34.26
N LYS A 389 -20.33 23.55 -34.68
CA LYS A 389 -19.85 23.40 -36.06
C LYS A 389 -21.02 23.37 -37.06
N ASN A 390 -22.08 22.62 -36.76
CA ASN A 390 -23.29 22.57 -37.60
C ASN A 390 -23.97 23.94 -37.66
N ALA A 391 -24.19 24.59 -36.50
CA ALA A 391 -24.77 25.92 -36.42
C ALA A 391 -23.99 26.96 -37.24
N ASN A 392 -22.66 26.95 -37.15
CA ASN A 392 -21.80 27.83 -37.93
C ASN A 392 -21.86 27.53 -39.44
N GLY A 393 -22.03 26.26 -39.84
CA GLY A 393 -22.25 25.89 -41.24
C GLY A 393 -23.53 26.52 -41.80
N TYR A 394 -24.64 26.44 -41.07
CA TYR A 394 -25.91 27.08 -41.46
C TYR A 394 -25.81 28.61 -41.50
N LEU A 395 -25.13 29.24 -40.53
CA LEU A 395 -24.94 30.70 -40.50
C LEU A 395 -24.03 31.22 -41.62
N GLY A 396 -22.99 30.46 -41.97
CA GLY A 396 -22.06 30.82 -43.06
C GLY A 396 -22.75 30.93 -44.42
N GLU A 397 -23.75 30.09 -44.68
CA GLU A 397 -24.57 30.18 -45.89
C GLU A 397 -25.41 31.47 -45.92
N GLY A 398 -26.01 31.87 -44.79
CA GLY A 398 -26.74 33.14 -44.68
C GLY A 398 -25.85 34.36 -44.95
N ASP A 399 -24.63 34.36 -44.42
CA ASP A 399 -23.64 35.42 -44.64
C ASP A 399 -23.19 35.52 -46.11
N ALA A 400 -23.07 34.39 -46.81
CA ALA A 400 -22.74 34.36 -48.23
C ALA A 400 -23.81 35.08 -49.07
N ARG A 401 -25.09 34.88 -48.74
CA ARG A 401 -26.23 35.50 -49.45
C ARG A 401 -26.35 36.99 -49.19
N LEU A 402 -26.13 37.43 -47.94
CA LEU A 402 -26.06 38.85 -47.61
C LEU A 402 -25.04 39.58 -48.48
N ARG A 403 -23.89 38.94 -48.74
CA ARG A 403 -22.83 39.49 -49.58
C ARG A 403 -23.23 39.60 -51.06
N VAL A 404 -23.97 38.63 -51.58
CA VAL A 404 -24.50 38.65 -52.96
C VAL A 404 -25.54 39.77 -53.11
N GLY A 405 -26.50 39.87 -52.19
CA GLY A 405 -27.50 40.95 -52.20
C GLY A 405 -26.88 42.35 -52.13
N GLN A 406 -25.82 42.53 -51.33
CA GLN A 406 -25.03 43.76 -51.30
C GLN A 406 -24.34 44.06 -52.64
N GLY A 407 -23.93 43.04 -53.38
CA GLY A 407 -23.38 43.17 -54.74
C GLY A 407 -24.41 43.75 -55.71
N TYR A 408 -25.63 43.19 -55.75
CA TYR A 408 -26.70 43.73 -56.59
C TYR A 408 -27.10 45.16 -56.21
N LEU A 409 -27.12 45.49 -54.92
CA LEU A 409 -27.38 46.85 -54.48
C LEU A 409 -26.30 47.84 -54.97
N ALA A 410 -25.04 47.42 -54.98
CA ALA A 410 -23.94 48.21 -55.53
C ALA A 410 -24.10 48.43 -57.05
N GLU A 411 -24.56 47.42 -57.79
CA GLU A 411 -24.87 47.54 -59.22
C GLU A 411 -26.02 48.51 -59.47
N ALA A 412 -27.09 48.43 -58.67
CA ALA A 412 -28.21 49.37 -58.72
C ALA A 412 -27.73 50.82 -58.49
N GLN A 413 -26.83 51.01 -57.54
CA GLN A 413 -26.28 52.33 -57.22
C GLN A 413 -25.39 52.88 -58.35
N ALA A 414 -24.62 52.01 -59.01
CA ALA A 414 -23.83 52.37 -60.19
C ALA A 414 -24.75 52.78 -61.35
N ALA A 415 -25.79 52.01 -61.64
CA ALA A 415 -26.78 52.33 -62.68
C ALA A 415 -27.55 53.62 -62.36
N SER A 416 -27.86 53.89 -61.09
CA SER A 416 -28.46 55.15 -60.65
C SER A 416 -27.56 56.36 -60.89
N THR A 417 -26.26 56.21 -60.62
CA THR A 417 -25.26 57.25 -60.89
C THR A 417 -25.15 57.51 -62.41
N GLU A 418 -25.19 56.46 -63.21
CA GLU A 418 -25.19 56.54 -64.67
C GLU A 418 -26.44 57.26 -65.20
N ALA A 419 -27.63 56.89 -64.73
CA ALA A 419 -28.89 57.55 -65.08
C ALA A 419 -28.87 59.06 -64.75
N GLN A 420 -28.31 59.42 -63.60
CA GLN A 420 -28.17 60.83 -63.20
C GLN A 420 -27.25 61.61 -64.14
N SER A 421 -26.20 60.97 -64.68
CA SER A 421 -25.31 61.63 -65.65
C SER A 421 -26.02 61.97 -66.96
N TYR A 422 -26.88 61.09 -67.47
CA TYR A 422 -27.68 61.33 -68.68
C TYR A 422 -28.80 62.35 -68.49
N ALA A 423 -29.21 62.63 -67.24
CA ALA A 423 -30.21 63.64 -66.93
C ALA A 423 -29.63 65.07 -66.77
N ILE A 424 -28.30 65.19 -66.69
CA ILE A 424 -27.58 66.45 -66.53
C ILE A 424 -26.96 66.93 -67.87
N GLU A 425 -26.70 66.01 -68.81
CA GLU A 425 -26.44 66.31 -70.24
C GLU A 425 -27.69 66.77 -70.96
#